data_AF-A0A947K704-F1
#
_entry.id   AF-A0A947K704-F1
#
_cell.length_a   1.000
_cell.length_b   1.000
_cell.length_c   1.000
_cell.angle_alpha   90.00
_cell.angle_beta   90.00
_cell.angle_gamma   90.00
#
_symmetry.space_group_name_H-M   'P 1'
#
loop_
_entity.id
_entity.type
_entity.pdbx_description
1 polymer ?
#
loop_
_entity_poly.entity_id
_entity_poly.type
_entity_poly.pdbx_seq_one_letter_code
_entity_poly.pdbx_strand_id
1 'polypeptide(L)'
;MITFKNLTIGQKILAGYGLVMAMMIAFGFFCLVEINRLNMAVMATGGAGLAGGSPLQIAMLAMITAVVGALLVAYFNYRDIRLLMARVAEGIELSARAIAQAANDMTRISRGLTNNATKQTNTVQETGAALEEIATISRETAELTAGSEKLMNKNIEKSGQSLKALVNLTRNMTQIEEESGQIRKIINTIDAIAFQTNLLALNAAVEAARAGAAGAGFSVVAAEVKTLASRTAEAAKNTETLLDNTINQVIASAESLKQINNDFDVIVSTATNIGDKTTAITKATLHQSEGLDEIAKASIDIDQVTQSLSLEAASVAKAASSLTGQAEEMGVMVTHLMTLVFGRRHQIKAITTTRSDISCWEMKNCPGDRRDLCPAYPDQGSACWTVTGTQCGGKEQGSYHDKITNCSKCNVFIAAHDSGDSLVSEATTAAIRCWEIKNCPSGRRDLCPAYPEQGNTCWIVTGTQCGGREQGSYHEKIANCRKCNVYQMAHGNGAPAPLQISMIS
;
A
#
# COMPACT_ATOMS: atom_id res chain seq x y z
N MET A 1 74.60 14.08 -0.75
CA MET A 1 73.66 14.95 -0.02
C MET A 1 72.30 14.26 0.00
N ILE A 2 72.08 13.33 0.93
CA ILE A 2 70.80 12.63 1.08
C ILE A 2 69.83 13.63 1.72
N THR A 3 68.78 14.00 1.00
CA THR A 3 67.80 14.98 1.44
C THR A 3 67.03 14.44 2.66
N PHE A 4 67.14 15.15 3.79
CA PHE A 4 66.52 14.85 5.11
C PHE A 4 65.00 14.57 5.08
N LYS A 5 64.32 14.84 3.97
CA LYS A 5 62.89 14.61 3.79
C LYS A 5 62.49 13.14 3.85
N ASN A 6 63.32 12.22 3.34
CA ASN A 6 62.93 10.81 3.12
C ASN A 6 63.30 9.82 4.25
N LEU A 7 63.87 10.29 5.36
CA LEU A 7 64.19 9.42 6.50
C LEU A 7 62.95 9.08 7.33
N THR A 8 62.84 7.82 7.76
CA THR A 8 61.86 7.41 8.78
C THR A 8 62.12 8.14 10.10
N ILE A 9 61.10 8.27 10.96
CA ILE A 9 61.23 9.01 12.22
C ILE A 9 62.35 8.40 13.09
N GLY A 10 62.46 7.07 13.13
CA GLY A 10 63.57 6.39 13.82
C GLY A 10 64.95 6.75 13.26
N GLN A 11 65.09 6.90 11.94
CA GLN A 11 66.34 7.34 11.31
C GLN A 11 66.62 8.82 11.56
N LYS A 12 65.60 9.67 11.68
CA LYS A 12 65.76 11.10 12.04
C LYS A 12 66.19 11.25 13.50
N ILE A 13 65.62 10.48 14.40
CA ILE A 13 66.03 10.38 15.80
C ILE A 13 67.48 9.91 15.87
N LEU A 14 67.83 8.81 15.19
CA LEU A 14 69.19 8.28 15.15
C LEU A 14 70.20 9.28 14.56
N ALA A 15 69.82 10.00 13.50
CA ALA A 15 70.66 11.06 12.92
C ALA A 15 70.83 12.25 13.87
N GLY A 16 69.78 12.63 14.60
CA GLY A 16 69.84 13.66 15.65
C GLY A 16 70.76 13.25 16.81
N TYR A 17 70.63 12.01 17.30
CA TYR A 17 71.56 11.43 18.28
C TYR A 17 72.99 11.41 17.75
N GLY A 18 73.20 11.00 16.49
CA GLY A 18 74.50 10.99 15.85
C GLY A 18 75.14 12.38 15.75
N LEU A 19 74.36 13.40 15.40
CA LEU A 19 74.83 14.79 15.32
C LEU A 19 75.19 15.35 16.70
N VAL A 20 74.37 15.12 17.72
CA VAL A 20 74.68 15.62 19.06
C VAL A 20 75.83 14.84 19.71
N MET A 21 75.91 13.52 19.51
CA MET A 21 77.07 12.73 19.94
C MET A 21 78.34 13.19 19.23
N ALA A 22 78.29 13.46 17.93
CA ALA A 22 79.45 13.99 17.19
C ALA A 22 79.87 15.38 17.72
N MET A 23 78.93 16.26 18.03
CA MET A 23 79.23 17.57 18.64
C MET A 23 79.82 17.42 20.06
N MET A 24 79.31 16.50 20.88
CA MET A 24 79.84 16.24 22.22
C MET A 24 81.25 15.63 22.16
N ILE A 25 81.51 14.70 21.23
CA ILE A 25 82.83 14.11 21.02
C ILE A 25 83.81 15.16 20.49
N ALA A 26 83.42 15.96 19.51
CA ALA A 26 84.25 17.03 18.96
C ALA A 26 84.57 18.10 20.02
N PHE A 27 83.60 18.47 20.85
CA PHE A 27 83.81 19.42 21.95
C PHE A 27 84.68 18.82 23.07
N GLY A 28 84.48 17.55 23.43
CA GLY A 28 85.33 16.83 24.37
C GLY A 28 86.78 16.71 23.88
N PHE A 29 86.97 16.44 22.59
CA PHE A 29 88.30 16.42 21.96
C PHE A 29 88.95 17.80 21.95
N PHE A 30 88.19 18.86 21.66
CA PHE A 30 88.67 20.24 21.75
C PHE A 30 89.11 20.60 23.18
N CYS A 31 88.33 20.23 24.21
CA CYS A 31 88.72 20.41 25.60
C CYS A 31 89.98 19.62 25.97
N LEU A 32 90.12 18.38 25.51
CA LEU A 32 91.32 17.56 25.75
C LEU A 32 92.57 18.17 25.11
N VAL A 33 92.46 18.65 23.86
CA VAL A 33 93.56 19.34 23.16
C VAL A 33 93.97 20.61 23.90
N GLU A 34 93.00 21.39 24.38
CA GLU A 34 93.28 22.65 25.09
C GLU A 34 93.86 22.41 26.49
N ILE A 35 93.38 21.40 27.22
CA ILE A 35 93.98 20.94 28.50
C ILE A 35 95.42 20.45 28.28
N ASN A 36 95.68 19.70 27.21
CA ASN A 36 97.03 19.20 26.92
C ASN A 36 97.97 20.33 26.46
N ARG A 37 97.46 21.33 25.73
CA ARG A 37 98.18 22.58 25.43
C ARG A 37 98.55 23.35 26.69
N LEU A 38 97.63 23.47 27.65
CA LEU A 38 97.88 24.10 28.94
C LEU A 38 98.92 23.33 29.78
N ASN A 39 98.88 21.99 29.81
CA ASN A 39 99.89 21.19 30.50
C ASN A 39 101.30 21.33 29.89
N MET A 40 101.41 21.39 28.56
CA MET A 40 102.68 21.66 27.86
C MET A 40 103.21 23.07 28.13
N ALA A 41 102.34 24.08 28.20
CA ALA A 41 102.71 25.45 28.55
C ALA A 41 103.20 25.56 30.00
N VAL A 42 102.61 24.81 30.94
CA VAL A 42 103.00 24.80 32.36
C VAL A 42 104.34 24.09 32.60
N MET A 43 104.70 23.07 31.81
CA MET A 43 106.01 22.39 31.94
C MET A 43 107.18 23.18 31.31
N ALA A 44 106.91 24.09 30.36
CA ALA A 44 107.95 24.88 29.71
C ALA A 44 108.39 26.12 30.52
N THR A 45 107.63 26.54 31.52
CA THR A 45 107.95 27.69 32.38
C THR A 45 107.79 27.33 33.85
N GLY A 46 108.91 27.15 34.56
CA GLY A 46 108.92 27.08 36.02
C GLY A 46 108.29 28.35 36.61
N GLY A 47 107.14 28.19 37.25
CA GLY A 47 106.47 29.12 38.16
C GLY A 47 106.64 30.62 37.93
N ALA A 48 105.70 31.26 37.22
CA ALA A 48 105.13 32.57 37.55
C ALA A 48 104.09 33.01 36.49
N GLY A 49 102.88 33.36 36.94
CA GLY A 49 102.09 34.45 36.35
C GLY A 49 101.36 34.23 35.02
N LEU A 50 100.13 33.70 35.13
CA LEU A 50 98.90 34.25 34.52
C LEU A 50 98.92 34.68 33.04
N ALA A 51 98.60 33.74 32.14
CA ALA A 51 97.77 34.00 30.94
C ALA A 51 97.35 32.65 30.30
N GLY A 52 96.48 31.90 30.95
CA GLY A 52 95.89 30.68 30.40
C GLY A 52 94.84 30.17 31.37
N GLY A 53 93.58 30.11 30.93
CA GLY A 53 92.41 29.93 31.78
C GLY A 53 92.59 28.85 32.86
N SER A 54 92.09 29.12 34.06
CA SER A 54 92.21 28.17 35.17
C SER A 54 91.58 26.82 34.77
N PRO A 55 92.13 25.67 35.18
CA PRO A 55 91.56 24.35 34.86
C PRO A 55 90.07 24.23 35.27
N LEU A 56 89.64 25.03 36.25
CA LEU A 56 88.23 25.19 36.63
C LEU A 56 87.34 25.81 35.53
N GLN A 57 87.84 26.79 34.75
CA GLN A 57 87.07 27.45 33.68
C GLN A 57 86.78 26.50 32.51
N ILE A 58 87.74 25.66 32.13
CA ILE A 58 87.56 24.69 31.03
C ILE A 58 86.61 23.57 31.46
N ALA A 59 86.71 23.10 32.71
CA ALA A 59 85.79 22.10 33.26
C ALA A 59 84.33 22.61 33.35
N MET A 60 84.12 23.88 33.71
CA MET A 60 82.79 24.50 33.72
C MET A 60 82.20 24.64 32.31
N LEU A 61 83.00 25.06 31.32
CA LEU A 61 82.56 25.12 29.92
C LEU A 61 82.17 23.74 29.38
N ALA A 62 82.97 22.70 29.66
CA ALA A 62 82.65 21.32 29.30
C ALA A 62 81.35 20.82 29.94
N MET A 63 81.12 21.11 31.22
CA MET A 63 79.87 20.76 31.90
C MET A 63 78.67 21.48 31.30
N ILE A 64 78.79 22.79 31.01
CA ILE A 64 77.72 23.58 30.39
C ILE A 64 77.38 23.03 29.00
N THR A 65 78.36 22.71 28.17
CA THR A 65 78.10 22.12 26.85
C THR A 65 77.48 20.73 26.91
N ALA A 66 77.87 19.90 27.90
CA ALA A 66 77.26 18.59 28.09
C ALA A 66 75.80 18.71 28.55
N VAL A 67 75.51 19.64 29.46
CA VAL A 67 74.14 19.93 29.93
C VAL A 67 73.28 20.51 28.80
N VAL A 68 73.80 21.47 28.03
CA VAL A 68 73.09 22.04 26.86
C VAL A 68 72.87 20.98 25.78
N GLY A 69 73.87 20.14 25.51
CA GLY A 69 73.75 19.00 24.60
C GLY A 69 72.68 18.01 25.04
N ALA A 70 72.66 17.64 26.33
CA ALA A 70 71.64 16.77 26.92
C ALA A 70 70.24 17.38 26.85
N LEU A 71 70.10 18.68 27.12
CA LEU A 71 68.84 19.41 27.00
C LEU A 71 68.35 19.50 25.55
N LEU A 72 69.25 19.70 24.58
CA LEU A 72 68.92 19.69 23.15
C LEU A 72 68.46 18.29 22.70
N VAL A 73 69.16 17.24 23.10
CA VAL A 73 68.74 15.84 22.82
C VAL A 73 67.38 15.55 23.45
N ALA A 74 67.18 15.93 24.71
CA ALA A 74 65.90 15.78 25.38
C ALA A 74 64.78 16.55 24.65
N TYR A 75 65.06 17.77 24.18
CA TYR A 75 64.12 18.58 23.41
C TYR A 75 63.76 17.96 22.06
N PHE A 76 64.74 17.46 21.29
CA PHE A 76 64.49 16.80 20.00
C PHE A 76 63.70 15.49 20.17
N ASN A 77 64.07 14.66 21.15
CA ASN A 77 63.31 13.44 21.47
C ASN A 77 61.88 13.76 21.90
N TYR A 78 61.70 14.76 22.75
CA TYR A 78 60.39 15.21 23.17
C TYR A 78 59.55 15.71 21.99
N ARG A 79 60.14 16.51 21.10
CA ARG A 79 59.48 17.02 19.88
C ARG A 79 59.04 15.87 18.96
N ASP A 80 59.92 14.91 18.68
CA ASP A 80 59.62 13.82 17.76
C ASP A 80 58.58 12.85 18.33
N ILE A 81 58.66 12.52 19.62
CA ILE A 81 57.65 11.70 20.31
C ILE A 81 56.29 12.40 20.31
N ARG A 82 56.23 13.71 20.58
CA ARG A 82 54.97 14.47 20.50
C ARG A 82 54.36 14.42 19.10
N LEU A 83 55.16 14.61 18.05
CA LEU A 83 54.71 14.58 16.66
C LEU A 83 54.24 13.20 16.21
N LEU A 84 54.86 12.13 16.71
CA LEU A 84 54.42 10.76 16.46
C LEU A 84 53.10 10.47 17.16
N MET A 85 53.01 10.76 18.46
CA MET A 85 51.80 10.53 19.25
C MET A 85 50.61 11.34 18.72
N ALA A 86 50.85 12.58 18.26
CA ALA A 86 49.80 13.38 17.62
C ALA A 86 49.26 12.73 16.34
N ARG A 87 50.13 12.17 15.49
CA ARG A 87 49.72 11.46 14.27
C ARG A 87 48.96 10.16 14.57
N VAL A 88 49.40 9.41 15.59
CA VAL A 88 48.69 8.19 16.03
C VAL A 88 47.32 8.55 16.61
N ALA A 89 47.25 9.60 17.43
CA ALA A 89 46.01 10.10 18.00
C ALA A 89 45.03 10.55 16.91
N GLU A 90 45.50 11.29 15.89
CA GLU A 90 44.70 11.70 14.73
C GLU A 90 44.20 10.49 13.92
N GLY A 91 45.05 9.48 13.71
CA GLY A 91 44.65 8.23 13.04
C GLY A 91 43.56 7.47 13.80
N ILE A 92 43.71 7.32 15.13
CA ILE A 92 42.71 6.67 15.99
C ILE A 92 41.40 7.48 16.00
N GLU A 93 41.49 8.81 16.03
CA GLU A 93 40.31 9.69 15.99
C GLU A 93 39.52 9.52 14.69
N LEU A 94 40.21 9.48 13.55
CA LEU A 94 39.58 9.23 12.24
C LEU A 94 38.91 7.84 12.19
N SER A 95 39.57 6.80 12.69
CA SER A 95 39.00 5.46 12.78
C SER A 95 37.79 5.40 13.71
N ALA A 96 37.85 6.05 14.88
CA ALA A 96 36.73 6.13 15.82
C ALA A 96 35.52 6.82 15.19
N ARG A 97 35.73 7.93 14.47
CA ARG A 97 34.65 8.62 13.73
C ARG A 97 34.05 7.74 12.64
N ALA A 98 34.87 6.99 11.90
CA ALA A 98 34.38 6.06 10.88
C ALA A 98 33.55 4.91 11.48
N ILE A 99 33.98 4.35 12.62
CA ILE A 99 33.22 3.32 13.35
C ILE A 99 31.90 3.88 13.85
N ALA A 100 31.90 5.08 14.44
CA ALA A 100 30.67 5.72 14.90
C ALA A 100 29.68 5.99 13.75
N GLN A 101 30.16 6.40 12.58
CA GLN A 101 29.32 6.57 11.39
C GLN A 101 28.73 5.24 10.92
N ALA A 102 29.55 4.19 10.79
CA ALA A 102 29.09 2.87 10.40
C ALA A 102 28.05 2.31 11.39
N ALA A 103 28.25 2.50 12.69
CA ALA A 103 27.30 2.10 13.73
C ALA A 103 25.95 2.86 13.62
N ASN A 104 25.99 4.16 13.33
CA ASN A 104 24.79 4.95 13.09
C ASN A 104 24.02 4.46 11.85
N ASP A 105 24.72 4.12 10.77
CA ASP A 105 24.10 3.54 9.57
C ASP A 105 23.50 2.15 9.84
N MET A 106 24.20 1.28 10.57
CA MET A 106 23.68 -0.01 11.00
C MET A 106 22.40 0.14 11.84
N THR A 107 22.37 1.12 12.75
CA THR A 107 21.18 1.41 13.56
C THR A 107 20.01 1.86 12.69
N ARG A 108 20.26 2.72 11.69
CA ARG A 108 19.23 3.16 10.73
C ARG A 108 18.70 2.00 9.89
N ILE A 109 19.58 1.12 9.41
CA ILE A 109 19.22 -0.08 8.64
C ILE A 109 18.38 -1.02 9.51
N SER A 110 18.81 -1.28 10.75
CA SER A 110 18.07 -2.13 11.70
C SER A 110 16.65 -1.61 11.95
N ARG A 111 16.47 -0.31 12.22
CA ARG A 111 15.12 0.28 12.37
C ARG A 111 14.28 0.12 11.10
N GLY A 112 14.90 0.32 9.92
CA GLY A 112 14.24 0.08 8.65
C GLY A 112 13.78 -1.37 8.48
N LEU A 113 14.62 -2.31 8.92
CA LEU A 113 14.33 -3.73 8.87
C LEU A 113 13.17 -4.12 9.79
N THR A 114 13.17 -3.64 11.03
CA THR A 114 12.05 -3.82 11.97
C THR A 114 10.75 -3.25 11.40
N ASN A 115 10.77 -2.04 10.84
CA ASN A 115 9.59 -1.43 10.23
C ASN A 115 9.06 -2.24 9.04
N ASN A 116 9.95 -2.77 8.21
CA ASN A 116 9.56 -3.63 7.09
C ASN A 116 9.01 -4.97 7.57
N ALA A 117 9.60 -5.56 8.61
CA ALA A 117 9.09 -6.78 9.22
C ALA A 117 7.69 -6.58 9.79
N THR A 118 7.42 -5.49 10.52
CA THR A 118 6.07 -5.17 11.02
C THR A 118 5.06 -5.01 9.88
N LYS A 119 5.43 -4.31 8.80
CA LYS A 119 4.56 -4.19 7.62
C LYS A 119 4.28 -5.55 6.99
N GLN A 120 5.30 -6.38 6.86
CA GLN A 120 5.17 -7.73 6.31
C GLN A 120 4.24 -8.60 7.16
N THR A 121 4.34 -8.53 8.49
CA THR A 121 3.41 -9.22 9.41
C THR A 121 1.96 -8.77 9.18
N ASN A 122 1.71 -7.47 9.05
CA ASN A 122 0.36 -6.97 8.76
C ASN A 122 -0.17 -7.51 7.42
N THR A 123 0.65 -7.49 6.37
CA THR A 123 0.28 -8.06 5.07
C THR A 123 0.00 -9.56 5.14
N VAL A 124 0.79 -10.32 5.92
CA VAL A 124 0.57 -11.75 6.16
C VAL A 124 -0.75 -11.99 6.88
N GLN A 125 -1.10 -11.17 7.88
CA GLN A 125 -2.38 -11.25 8.58
C GLN A 125 -3.57 -10.94 7.67
N GLU A 126 -3.48 -9.87 6.88
CA GLU A 126 -4.50 -9.51 5.88
C GLU A 126 -4.67 -10.63 4.83
N THR A 127 -3.56 -11.20 4.37
CA THR A 127 -3.56 -12.34 3.44
C THR A 127 -4.21 -13.56 4.07
N GLY A 128 -3.91 -13.86 5.34
CA GLY A 128 -4.53 -14.96 6.09
C GLY A 128 -6.05 -14.81 6.18
N ALA A 129 -6.54 -13.61 6.52
CA ALA A 129 -7.97 -13.32 6.56
C ALA A 129 -8.64 -13.48 5.19
N ALA A 130 -8.00 -12.98 4.12
CA ALA A 130 -8.50 -13.15 2.76
C ALA A 130 -8.52 -14.63 2.32
N LEU A 131 -7.54 -15.44 2.73
CA LEU A 131 -7.53 -16.87 2.45
C LEU A 131 -8.67 -17.61 3.17
N GLU A 132 -8.98 -17.26 4.42
CA GLU A 132 -10.10 -17.84 5.16
C GLU A 132 -11.45 -17.50 4.52
N GLU A 133 -11.61 -16.25 4.06
CA GLU A 133 -12.79 -15.82 3.31
C GLU A 133 -12.93 -16.58 1.99
N ILE A 134 -11.85 -16.70 1.21
CA ILE A 134 -11.88 -17.44 -0.06
C ILE A 134 -12.13 -18.94 0.19
N ALA A 135 -11.57 -19.53 1.24
CA ALA A 135 -11.82 -20.92 1.61
C ALA A 135 -13.32 -21.15 1.94
N THR A 136 -13.93 -20.19 2.65
CA THR A 136 -15.37 -20.22 2.96
C THR A 136 -16.22 -20.15 1.70
N ILE A 137 -15.92 -19.19 0.80
CA ILE A 137 -16.61 -19.04 -0.49
C ILE A 137 -16.43 -20.28 -1.37
N SER A 138 -15.23 -20.87 -1.37
CA SER A 138 -14.94 -22.10 -2.09
C SER A 138 -15.81 -23.26 -1.60
N ARG A 139 -15.91 -23.45 -0.28
CA ARG A 139 -16.78 -24.48 0.32
C ARG A 139 -18.26 -24.25 -0.01
N GLU A 140 -18.74 -23.02 0.11
CA GLU A 140 -20.11 -22.67 -0.24
C GLU A 140 -20.40 -22.91 -1.74
N THR A 141 -19.44 -22.58 -2.61
CA THR A 141 -19.55 -22.86 -4.05
C THR A 141 -19.64 -24.35 -4.33
N ALA A 142 -18.86 -25.18 -3.63
CA ALA A 142 -18.94 -26.64 -3.75
C ALA A 142 -20.32 -27.19 -3.30
N GLU A 143 -20.89 -26.66 -2.22
CA GLU A 143 -22.22 -27.04 -1.74
C GLU A 143 -23.32 -26.60 -2.72
N LEU A 144 -23.26 -25.37 -3.24
CA LEU A 144 -24.21 -24.84 -4.22
C LEU A 144 -24.19 -25.62 -5.54
N THR A 145 -23.01 -25.98 -6.02
CA THR A 145 -22.85 -26.77 -7.24
C THR A 145 -23.38 -28.19 -7.06
N ALA A 146 -23.07 -28.86 -5.94
CA ALA A 146 -23.64 -30.17 -5.62
C ALA A 146 -25.19 -30.13 -5.51
N GLY A 147 -25.74 -29.07 -4.90
CA GLY A 147 -27.19 -28.83 -4.86
C GLY A 147 -27.80 -28.64 -6.25
N SER A 148 -27.13 -27.89 -7.11
CA SER A 148 -27.54 -27.63 -8.49
C SER A 148 -27.53 -28.91 -9.34
N GLU A 149 -26.52 -29.76 -9.20
CA GLU A 149 -26.43 -31.06 -9.88
C GLU A 149 -27.61 -31.96 -9.51
N LYS A 150 -27.95 -32.03 -8.22
CA LYS A 150 -29.12 -32.80 -7.74
C LYS A 150 -30.43 -32.30 -8.34
N LEU A 151 -30.62 -30.98 -8.42
CA LEU A 151 -31.80 -30.38 -9.05
C LEU A 151 -31.85 -30.67 -10.55
N MET A 152 -30.69 -30.64 -11.22
CA MET A 152 -30.59 -30.95 -12.64
C MET A 152 -30.98 -32.39 -12.93
N ASN A 153 -30.46 -33.34 -12.16
CA ASN A 153 -30.80 -34.77 -12.29
C ASN A 153 -32.30 -35.01 -12.09
N LYS A 154 -32.92 -34.33 -11.12
CA LYS A 154 -34.37 -34.39 -10.90
C LYS A 154 -35.16 -33.81 -12.08
N ASN A 155 -34.68 -32.73 -12.69
CA ASN A 155 -35.32 -32.16 -13.88
C ASN A 155 -35.20 -33.08 -15.09
N ILE A 156 -34.05 -33.73 -15.29
CA ILE A 156 -33.85 -34.71 -16.37
C ILE A 156 -34.80 -35.89 -16.17
N GLU A 157 -34.88 -36.44 -14.95
CA GLU A 157 -35.82 -37.53 -14.62
C GLU A 157 -37.27 -37.12 -14.91
N LYS A 158 -37.68 -35.94 -14.46
CA LYS A 158 -39.05 -35.46 -14.66
C LYS A 158 -39.37 -35.19 -16.14
N SER A 159 -38.40 -34.68 -16.90
CA SER A 159 -38.53 -34.48 -18.34
C SER A 159 -38.68 -35.81 -19.07
N GLY A 160 -37.92 -36.84 -18.69
CA GLY A 160 -38.09 -38.20 -19.22
C GLY A 160 -39.47 -38.80 -18.95
N GLN A 161 -40.03 -38.58 -17.75
CA GLN A 161 -41.41 -38.97 -17.44
C GLN A 161 -42.44 -38.24 -18.32
N SER A 162 -42.27 -36.94 -18.54
CA SER A 162 -43.13 -36.14 -19.42
C SER A 162 -43.05 -36.61 -20.87
N LEU A 163 -41.84 -36.94 -21.37
CA LEU A 163 -41.64 -37.47 -22.71
C LEU A 163 -42.42 -38.78 -22.92
N LYS A 164 -42.37 -39.69 -21.93
CA LYS A 164 -43.14 -40.94 -21.96
C LYS A 164 -44.65 -40.70 -22.01
N ALA A 165 -45.15 -39.68 -21.31
CA ALA A 165 -46.56 -39.31 -21.36
C ALA A 165 -46.95 -38.75 -22.75
N LEU A 166 -46.09 -37.94 -23.37
CA LEU A 166 -46.30 -37.40 -24.73
C LEU A 166 -46.31 -38.50 -25.81
N VAL A 167 -45.45 -39.52 -25.67
CA VAL A 167 -45.47 -40.69 -26.56
C VAL A 167 -46.81 -41.42 -26.47
N ASN A 168 -47.34 -41.62 -25.25
CA ASN A 168 -48.67 -42.23 -25.07
C ASN A 168 -49.79 -41.37 -25.65
N LEU A 169 -49.72 -40.05 -25.47
CA LEU A 169 -50.66 -39.09 -26.05
C LEU A 169 -50.67 -39.14 -27.58
N THR A 170 -49.48 -39.20 -28.20
CA THR A 170 -49.33 -39.33 -29.64
C THR A 170 -49.98 -40.63 -30.14
N ARG A 171 -49.75 -41.75 -29.43
CA ARG A 171 -50.39 -43.04 -29.75
C ARG A 171 -51.92 -42.96 -29.69
N ASN A 172 -52.46 -42.28 -28.68
CA ASN A 172 -53.90 -42.10 -28.54
C ASN A 172 -54.48 -41.24 -29.68
N MET A 173 -53.76 -40.19 -30.12
CA MET A 173 -54.19 -39.38 -31.26
C MET A 173 -54.23 -40.20 -32.56
N THR A 174 -53.23 -41.05 -32.81
CA THR A 174 -53.24 -41.97 -33.96
C THR A 174 -54.41 -42.96 -33.90
N GLN A 175 -54.74 -43.46 -32.71
CA GLN A 175 -55.89 -44.34 -32.54
C GLN A 175 -57.22 -43.61 -32.81
N ILE A 176 -57.37 -42.36 -32.33
CA ILE A 176 -58.56 -41.53 -32.61
C ILE A 176 -58.69 -41.26 -34.11
N GLU A 177 -57.59 -40.97 -34.81
CA GLU A 177 -57.56 -40.80 -36.27
C GLU A 177 -58.07 -42.05 -37.00
N GLU A 178 -57.57 -43.23 -36.62
CA GLU A 178 -57.99 -44.51 -37.21
C GLU A 178 -59.47 -44.81 -36.95
N GLU A 179 -59.93 -44.66 -35.69
CA GLU A 179 -61.33 -44.84 -35.29
C GLU A 179 -62.26 -43.86 -36.03
N SER A 180 -61.86 -42.59 -36.17
CA SER A 180 -62.60 -41.59 -36.96
C SER A 180 -62.69 -42.03 -38.43
N GLY A 181 -61.61 -42.53 -39.01
CA GLY A 181 -61.61 -43.08 -40.37
C GLY A 181 -62.58 -44.25 -40.56
N GLN A 182 -62.76 -45.11 -39.53
CA GLN A 182 -63.78 -46.16 -39.57
C GLN A 182 -65.19 -45.59 -39.48
N ILE A 183 -65.44 -44.61 -38.61
CA ILE A 183 -66.74 -43.95 -38.52
C ILE A 183 -67.11 -43.29 -39.85
N ARG A 184 -66.15 -42.64 -40.54
CA ARG A 184 -66.38 -42.08 -41.88
C ARG A 184 -66.92 -43.11 -42.86
N LYS A 185 -66.35 -44.33 -42.88
CA LYS A 185 -66.84 -45.42 -43.74
C LYS A 185 -68.29 -45.82 -43.40
N ILE A 186 -68.65 -45.81 -42.12
CA ILE A 186 -70.02 -46.08 -41.66
C ILE A 186 -70.96 -44.97 -42.14
N ILE A 187 -70.60 -43.70 -41.98
CA ILE A 187 -71.40 -42.55 -42.44
C ILE A 187 -71.60 -42.60 -43.96
N ASN A 188 -70.57 -42.92 -44.74
CA ASN A 188 -70.68 -43.09 -46.20
C ASN A 188 -71.64 -44.23 -46.57
N THR A 189 -71.65 -45.30 -45.77
CA THR A 189 -72.59 -46.42 -45.97
C THR A 189 -74.03 -45.99 -45.64
N ILE A 190 -74.23 -45.18 -44.60
CA ILE A 190 -75.55 -44.64 -44.23
C ILE A 190 -76.08 -43.71 -45.33
N ASP A 191 -75.22 -42.83 -45.88
CA ASP A 191 -75.60 -41.96 -47.01
C ASP A 191 -75.98 -42.78 -48.26
N ALA A 192 -75.21 -43.83 -48.57
CA ALA A 192 -75.54 -44.75 -49.65
C ALA A 192 -76.88 -45.47 -49.44
N ILE A 193 -77.18 -45.92 -48.20
CA ILE A 193 -78.48 -46.53 -47.85
C ILE A 193 -79.62 -45.51 -47.98
N ALA A 194 -79.41 -44.27 -47.52
CA ALA A 194 -80.39 -43.20 -47.64
C ALA A 194 -80.69 -42.90 -49.11
N PHE A 195 -79.66 -42.83 -49.96
CA PHE A 195 -79.82 -42.65 -51.40
C PHE A 195 -80.58 -43.80 -52.06
N GLN A 196 -80.24 -45.05 -51.73
CA GLN A 196 -80.97 -46.23 -52.22
C GLN A 196 -82.44 -46.21 -51.77
N THR A 197 -82.71 -45.86 -50.51
CA THR A 197 -84.06 -45.76 -49.94
C THR A 197 -84.87 -44.67 -50.64
N ASN A 198 -84.24 -43.53 -50.95
CA ASN A 198 -84.85 -42.45 -51.71
C ASN A 198 -85.24 -42.89 -53.13
N LEU A 199 -84.40 -43.67 -53.81
CA LEU A 199 -84.72 -44.26 -55.12
C LEU A 199 -85.85 -45.30 -55.03
N LEU A 200 -85.84 -46.17 -54.02
CA LEU A 200 -86.92 -47.13 -53.75
C LEU A 200 -88.26 -46.42 -53.50
N ALA A 201 -88.26 -45.37 -52.69
CA ALA A 201 -89.44 -44.56 -52.40
C ALA A 201 -89.96 -43.84 -53.65
N LEU A 202 -89.05 -43.34 -54.51
CA LEU A 202 -89.42 -42.74 -55.79
C LEU A 202 -90.09 -43.76 -56.71
N ASN A 203 -89.53 -44.97 -56.83
CA ASN A 203 -90.13 -46.05 -57.62
C ASN A 203 -91.52 -46.43 -57.09
N ALA A 204 -91.67 -46.52 -55.75
CA ALA A 204 -92.96 -46.80 -55.12
C ALA A 204 -93.98 -45.68 -55.35
N ALA A 205 -93.58 -44.41 -55.31
CA ALA A 205 -94.44 -43.28 -55.61
C ALA A 205 -94.93 -43.29 -57.07
N VAL A 206 -94.06 -43.66 -58.02
CA VAL A 206 -94.41 -43.81 -59.43
C VAL A 206 -95.43 -44.94 -59.62
N GLU A 207 -95.23 -46.09 -59.00
CA GLU A 207 -96.15 -47.22 -59.13
C GLU A 207 -97.49 -46.97 -58.41
N ALA A 208 -97.47 -46.25 -57.28
CA ALA A 208 -98.68 -45.79 -56.60
C ALA A 208 -99.49 -44.81 -57.47
N ALA A 209 -98.83 -43.88 -58.17
CA ALA A 209 -99.48 -43.00 -59.13
C ALA A 209 -100.08 -43.77 -60.31
N ARG A 210 -99.39 -44.83 -60.77
CA ARG A 210 -99.87 -45.72 -61.84
C ARG A 210 -101.12 -46.52 -61.45
N ALA A 211 -101.25 -46.90 -60.18
CA ALA A 211 -102.43 -47.59 -59.65
C ALA A 211 -103.66 -46.69 -59.43
N GLY A 212 -103.54 -45.38 -59.66
CA GLY A 212 -104.65 -44.42 -59.57
C GLY A 212 -105.28 -44.37 -58.17
N ALA A 213 -106.61 -44.45 -58.09
CA ALA A 213 -107.35 -44.32 -56.82
C ALA A 213 -107.01 -45.43 -55.79
N ALA A 214 -106.63 -46.64 -56.25
CA ALA A 214 -106.24 -47.73 -55.37
C ALA A 214 -104.85 -47.52 -54.74
N GLY A 215 -104.00 -46.69 -55.35
CA GLY A 215 -102.64 -46.39 -54.89
C GLY A 215 -102.51 -45.17 -53.97
N ALA A 216 -103.60 -44.43 -53.71
CA ALA A 216 -103.55 -43.17 -52.98
C ALA A 216 -102.90 -43.27 -51.59
N GLY A 217 -103.22 -44.32 -50.83
CA GLY A 217 -102.59 -44.57 -49.52
C GLY A 217 -101.10 -44.93 -49.62
N PHE A 218 -100.71 -45.70 -50.63
CA PHE A 218 -99.30 -46.04 -50.88
C PHE A 218 -98.47 -44.82 -51.33
N SER A 219 -99.06 -43.90 -52.08
CA SER A 219 -98.39 -42.66 -52.50
C SER A 219 -98.01 -41.78 -51.31
N VAL A 220 -98.83 -41.72 -50.26
CA VAL A 220 -98.53 -40.94 -49.04
C VAL A 220 -97.36 -41.57 -48.29
N VAL A 221 -97.38 -42.90 -48.12
CA VAL A 221 -96.28 -43.62 -47.47
C VAL A 221 -94.98 -43.45 -48.25
N ALA A 222 -95.01 -43.55 -49.59
CA ALA A 222 -93.84 -43.37 -50.42
C ALA A 222 -93.25 -41.94 -50.31
N ALA A 223 -94.09 -40.91 -50.23
CA ALA A 223 -93.64 -39.53 -50.02
C ALA A 223 -93.01 -39.33 -48.62
N GLU A 224 -93.56 -39.96 -47.58
CA GLU A 224 -93.00 -39.91 -46.23
C GLU A 224 -91.64 -40.63 -46.16
N VAL A 225 -91.52 -41.83 -46.75
CA VAL A 225 -90.25 -42.57 -46.82
C VAL A 225 -89.21 -41.78 -47.60
N LYS A 226 -89.59 -41.10 -48.69
CA LYS A 226 -88.70 -40.22 -49.46
C LYS A 226 -88.19 -39.06 -48.60
N THR A 227 -89.08 -38.42 -47.85
CA THR A 227 -88.73 -37.30 -46.96
C THR A 227 -87.79 -37.78 -45.84
N LEU A 228 -88.07 -38.94 -45.25
CA LEU A 228 -87.20 -39.57 -44.26
C LEU A 228 -85.81 -39.86 -44.82
N ALA A 229 -85.72 -40.45 -46.01
CA ALA A 229 -84.45 -40.74 -46.67
C ALA A 229 -83.64 -39.47 -46.96
N SER A 230 -84.28 -38.39 -47.42
CA SER A 230 -83.62 -37.10 -47.62
C SER A 230 -83.08 -36.52 -46.30
N ARG A 231 -83.86 -36.61 -45.21
CA ARG A 231 -83.41 -36.17 -43.87
C ARG A 231 -82.24 -37.00 -43.35
N THR A 232 -82.23 -38.32 -43.62
CA THR A 232 -81.12 -39.20 -43.25
C THR A 232 -79.84 -38.83 -44.00
N ALA A 233 -79.91 -38.55 -45.31
CA ALA A 233 -78.76 -38.12 -46.10
C ALA A 233 -78.20 -36.77 -45.61
N GLU A 234 -79.08 -35.81 -45.30
CA GLU A 234 -78.66 -34.52 -44.72
C GLU A 234 -77.97 -34.71 -43.35
N ALA A 235 -78.52 -35.55 -42.48
CA ALA A 235 -77.92 -35.86 -41.18
C ALA A 235 -76.56 -36.57 -41.31
N ALA A 236 -76.43 -37.49 -42.26
CA ALA A 236 -75.18 -38.17 -42.57
C ALA A 236 -74.11 -37.16 -43.01
N LYS A 237 -74.44 -36.26 -43.95
CA LYS A 237 -73.52 -35.22 -44.43
C LYS A 237 -73.10 -34.22 -43.35
N ASN A 238 -74.02 -33.85 -42.45
CA ASN A 238 -73.70 -33.01 -41.31
C ASN A 238 -72.73 -33.71 -40.35
N THR A 239 -72.91 -35.02 -40.12
CA THR A 239 -72.02 -35.82 -39.28
C THR A 239 -70.66 -36.00 -39.94
N GLU A 240 -70.61 -36.20 -41.26
CA GLU A 240 -69.37 -36.24 -42.04
C GLU A 240 -68.56 -34.95 -41.87
N THR A 241 -69.22 -33.79 -41.97
CA THR A 241 -68.58 -32.47 -41.80
C THR A 241 -68.01 -32.29 -40.40
N LEU A 242 -68.76 -32.69 -39.36
CA LEU A 242 -68.25 -32.68 -37.98
C LEU A 242 -67.03 -33.58 -37.83
N LEU A 243 -67.05 -34.73 -38.48
CA LEU A 243 -65.97 -35.70 -38.42
C LEU A 243 -64.70 -35.23 -39.15
N ASP A 244 -64.85 -34.56 -40.30
CA ASP A 244 -63.74 -33.85 -40.97
C ASP A 244 -63.09 -32.80 -40.07
N ASN A 245 -63.90 -32.01 -39.38
CA ASN A 245 -63.40 -31.01 -38.44
C ASN A 245 -62.65 -31.68 -37.27
N THR A 246 -63.15 -32.79 -36.74
CA THR A 246 -62.46 -33.55 -35.68
C THR A 246 -61.14 -34.12 -36.15
N ILE A 247 -61.08 -34.73 -37.33
CA ILE A 247 -59.82 -35.27 -37.89
C ILE A 247 -58.80 -34.15 -38.08
N ASN A 248 -59.19 -33.01 -38.64
CA ASN A 248 -58.31 -31.86 -38.80
C ASN A 248 -57.75 -31.36 -37.45
N GLN A 249 -58.57 -31.33 -36.39
CA GLN A 249 -58.12 -30.98 -35.04
C GLN A 249 -57.14 -32.01 -34.46
N VAL A 250 -57.36 -33.30 -34.70
CA VAL A 250 -56.46 -34.38 -34.26
C VAL A 250 -55.10 -34.26 -34.95
N ILE A 251 -55.07 -34.01 -36.26
CA ILE A 251 -53.82 -33.81 -37.03
C ILE A 251 -53.03 -32.60 -36.49
N ALA A 252 -53.70 -31.46 -36.30
CA ALA A 252 -53.06 -30.27 -35.73
C ALA A 252 -52.53 -30.50 -34.30
N SER A 253 -53.26 -31.29 -33.50
CA SER A 253 -52.83 -31.68 -32.15
C SER A 253 -51.61 -32.60 -32.20
N ALA A 254 -51.56 -33.55 -33.14
CA ALA A 254 -50.42 -34.44 -33.32
C ALA A 254 -49.15 -33.68 -33.76
N GLU A 255 -49.29 -32.68 -34.64
CA GLU A 255 -48.18 -31.80 -35.03
C GLU A 255 -47.66 -30.98 -33.83
N SER A 256 -48.57 -30.42 -33.02
CA SER A 256 -48.21 -29.70 -31.80
C SER A 256 -47.47 -30.58 -30.80
N LEU A 257 -47.91 -31.83 -30.61
CA LEU A 257 -47.23 -32.81 -29.75
C LEU A 257 -45.82 -33.15 -30.26
N LYS A 258 -45.63 -33.23 -31.58
CA LYS A 258 -44.30 -33.44 -32.17
C LYS A 258 -43.35 -32.27 -31.90
N GLN A 259 -43.85 -31.04 -31.97
CA GLN A 259 -43.06 -29.86 -31.60
C GLN A 259 -42.67 -29.89 -30.12
N ILE A 260 -43.62 -30.21 -29.22
CA ILE A 260 -43.35 -30.34 -27.78
C ILE A 260 -42.28 -31.42 -27.51
N ASN A 261 -42.30 -32.56 -28.22
CA ASN A 261 -41.25 -33.57 -28.09
C ASN A 261 -39.86 -33.02 -28.45
N ASN A 262 -39.74 -32.28 -29.55
CA ASN A 262 -38.46 -31.65 -29.93
C ASN A 262 -37.98 -30.64 -28.88
N ASP A 263 -38.89 -29.85 -28.29
CA ASP A 263 -38.55 -28.89 -27.26
C ASP A 263 -38.02 -29.59 -25.99
N PHE A 264 -38.62 -30.73 -25.61
CA PHE A 264 -38.12 -31.53 -24.50
C PHE A 264 -36.73 -32.14 -24.77
N ASP A 265 -36.42 -32.56 -26.00
CA ASP A 265 -35.08 -33.03 -26.35
C ASP A 265 -34.03 -31.92 -26.16
N VAL A 266 -34.35 -30.68 -26.55
CA VAL A 266 -33.49 -29.51 -26.32
C VAL A 266 -33.33 -29.21 -24.83
N ILE A 267 -34.41 -29.31 -24.05
CA ILE A 267 -34.38 -29.12 -22.58
C ILE A 267 -33.45 -30.15 -21.93
N VAL A 268 -33.57 -31.43 -22.27
CA VAL A 268 -32.74 -32.50 -21.72
C VAL A 268 -31.27 -32.32 -22.12
N SER A 269 -31.00 -31.97 -23.39
CA SER A 269 -29.64 -31.69 -23.85
C SER A 269 -29.02 -30.50 -23.11
N THR A 270 -29.79 -29.43 -22.90
CA THR A 270 -29.32 -28.22 -22.20
C THR A 270 -29.08 -28.51 -20.73
N ALA A 271 -30.00 -29.24 -20.08
CA ALA A 271 -29.86 -29.68 -18.70
C ALA A 271 -28.59 -30.52 -18.49
N THR A 272 -28.32 -31.46 -19.40
CA THR A 272 -27.10 -32.30 -19.37
C THR A 272 -25.83 -31.46 -19.46
N ASN A 273 -25.78 -30.51 -20.40
CA ASN A 273 -24.63 -29.60 -20.56
C ASN A 273 -24.41 -28.71 -19.33
N ILE A 274 -25.50 -28.24 -18.68
CA ILE A 274 -25.36 -27.53 -17.41
C ILE A 274 -24.80 -28.45 -16.33
N GLY A 275 -25.27 -29.70 -16.24
CA GLY A 275 -24.72 -30.72 -15.34
C GLY A 275 -23.21 -30.90 -15.50
N ASP A 276 -22.74 -31.12 -16.72
CA ASP A 276 -21.31 -31.28 -17.02
C ASP A 276 -20.49 -30.05 -16.60
N LYS A 277 -21.01 -28.84 -16.85
CA LYS A 277 -20.37 -27.59 -16.41
C LYS A 277 -20.34 -27.46 -14.90
N THR A 278 -21.42 -27.83 -14.22
CA THR A 278 -21.48 -27.83 -12.75
C THR A 278 -20.45 -28.78 -12.16
N THR A 279 -20.31 -30.00 -12.69
CA THR A 279 -19.26 -30.95 -12.28
C THR A 279 -17.85 -30.38 -12.51
N ALA A 280 -17.62 -29.70 -13.63
CA ALA A 280 -16.35 -29.04 -13.89
C ALA A 280 -16.04 -27.92 -12.87
N ILE A 281 -17.07 -27.14 -12.46
CA ILE A 281 -16.92 -26.12 -11.41
C ILE A 281 -16.56 -26.81 -10.09
N THR A 282 -17.28 -27.85 -9.66
CA THR A 282 -16.98 -28.58 -8.43
C THR A 282 -15.54 -29.07 -8.39
N LYS A 283 -15.05 -29.62 -9.52
CA LYS A 283 -13.65 -30.05 -9.64
C LYS A 283 -12.67 -28.87 -9.54
N ALA A 284 -12.96 -27.76 -10.21
CA ALA A 284 -12.13 -26.56 -10.15
C ALA A 284 -12.08 -25.98 -8.72
N THR A 285 -13.21 -25.98 -8.00
CA THR A 285 -13.31 -25.57 -6.61
C THR A 285 -12.49 -26.46 -5.68
N LEU A 286 -12.45 -27.78 -5.91
CA LEU A 286 -11.58 -28.68 -5.16
C LEU A 286 -10.09 -28.34 -5.37
N HIS A 287 -9.66 -28.16 -6.62
CA HIS A 287 -8.30 -27.73 -6.94
C HIS A 287 -7.97 -26.36 -6.33
N GLN A 288 -8.94 -25.43 -6.30
CA GLN A 288 -8.76 -24.14 -5.67
C GLN A 288 -8.54 -24.29 -4.16
N SER A 289 -9.27 -25.20 -3.50
CA SER A 289 -9.06 -25.51 -2.08
C SER A 289 -7.65 -26.04 -1.81
N GLU A 290 -7.14 -26.95 -2.66
CA GLU A 290 -5.77 -27.46 -2.55
C GLU A 290 -4.74 -26.31 -2.71
N GLY A 291 -4.94 -25.43 -3.69
CA GLY A 291 -4.08 -24.26 -3.89
C GLY A 291 -4.13 -23.27 -2.71
N LEU A 292 -5.28 -23.09 -2.07
CA LEU A 292 -5.40 -22.25 -0.88
C LEU A 292 -4.62 -22.83 0.31
N ASP A 293 -4.62 -24.15 0.49
CA ASP A 293 -3.81 -24.82 1.51
C ASP A 293 -2.30 -24.62 1.29
N GLU A 294 -1.84 -24.64 0.04
CA GLU A 294 -0.45 -24.34 -0.31
C GLU A 294 -0.08 -22.88 -0.02
N ILE A 295 -0.96 -21.94 -0.38
CA ILE A 295 -0.73 -20.52 -0.08
C ILE A 295 -0.75 -20.27 1.42
N ALA A 296 -1.65 -20.92 2.17
CA ALA A 296 -1.70 -20.83 3.62
C ALA A 296 -0.39 -21.31 4.28
N LYS A 297 0.17 -22.44 3.81
CA LYS A 297 1.49 -22.93 4.27
C LYS A 297 2.60 -21.93 3.94
N ALA A 298 2.64 -21.41 2.72
CA ALA A 298 3.63 -20.40 2.32
C ALA A 298 3.52 -19.11 3.18
N SER A 299 2.30 -18.72 3.56
CA SER A 299 2.06 -17.58 4.44
C SER A 299 2.63 -17.79 5.85
N ILE A 300 2.54 -19.02 6.38
CA ILE A 300 3.16 -19.41 7.66
C ILE A 300 4.69 -19.33 7.55
N ASP A 301 5.27 -19.79 6.45
CA ASP A 301 6.72 -19.72 6.24
C ASP A 301 7.19 -18.25 6.15
N ILE A 302 6.44 -17.38 5.46
CA ILE A 302 6.73 -15.95 5.40
C ILE A 302 6.65 -15.33 6.80
N ASP A 303 5.67 -15.71 7.63
CA ASP A 303 5.58 -15.23 9.01
C ASP A 303 6.81 -15.62 9.83
N GLN A 304 7.24 -16.88 9.74
CA GLN A 304 8.45 -17.37 10.44
C GLN A 304 9.70 -16.61 10.00
N VAL A 305 9.89 -16.40 8.70
CA VAL A 305 11.01 -15.60 8.17
C VAL A 305 10.92 -14.16 8.66
N THR A 306 9.73 -13.58 8.72
CA THR A 306 9.50 -12.20 9.20
C THR A 306 9.82 -12.04 10.69
N GLN A 307 9.46 -13.05 11.51
CA GLN A 307 9.85 -13.09 12.92
C GLN A 307 11.36 -13.20 13.08
N SER A 308 12.01 -14.08 12.32
CA SER A 308 13.46 -14.22 12.31
C SER A 308 14.15 -12.91 11.92
N LEU A 309 13.64 -12.23 10.89
CA LEU A 309 14.12 -10.92 10.45
C LEU A 309 14.06 -9.86 11.56
N SER A 310 13.00 -9.87 12.36
CA SER A 310 12.86 -8.97 13.51
C SER A 310 13.89 -9.25 14.60
N LEU A 311 14.19 -10.53 14.87
CA LEU A 311 15.23 -10.95 15.81
C LEU A 311 16.63 -10.57 15.31
N GLU A 312 16.89 -10.77 14.02
CA GLU A 312 18.14 -10.36 13.38
C GLU A 312 18.33 -8.84 13.41
N ALA A 313 17.27 -8.07 13.11
CA ALA A 313 17.28 -6.62 13.22
C ALA A 313 17.66 -6.16 14.64
N ALA A 314 17.10 -6.79 15.67
CA ALA A 314 17.43 -6.50 17.06
C ALA A 314 18.90 -6.83 17.40
N SER A 315 19.43 -7.93 16.87
CA SER A 315 20.85 -8.28 16.99
C SER A 315 21.77 -7.24 16.34
N VAL A 316 21.42 -6.76 15.14
CA VAL A 316 22.15 -5.69 14.44
C VAL A 316 22.12 -4.37 15.23
N ALA A 317 20.98 -3.99 15.82
CA ALA A 317 20.88 -2.81 16.68
C ALA A 317 21.80 -2.92 17.90
N LYS A 318 21.84 -4.10 18.53
CA LYS A 318 22.72 -4.36 19.68
C LYS A 318 24.20 -4.27 19.28
N ALA A 319 24.57 -4.86 18.15
CA ALA A 319 25.94 -4.78 17.62
C ALA A 319 26.34 -3.33 17.31
N ALA A 320 25.45 -2.56 16.66
CA ALA A 320 25.65 -1.15 16.39
C ALA A 320 25.85 -0.33 17.67
N SER A 321 25.02 -0.55 18.70
CA SER A 321 25.17 0.11 19.99
C SER A 321 26.53 -0.18 20.65
N SER A 322 27.02 -1.43 20.54
CA SER A 322 28.35 -1.80 21.03
C SER A 322 29.48 -1.09 20.27
N LEU A 323 29.37 -0.98 18.94
CA LEU A 323 30.34 -0.26 18.11
C LEU A 323 30.37 1.23 18.42
N THR A 324 29.22 1.86 18.67
CA THR A 324 29.13 3.25 19.13
C THR A 324 29.88 3.43 20.46
N GLY A 325 29.65 2.54 21.43
CA GLY A 325 30.37 2.57 22.71
C GLY A 325 31.89 2.43 22.55
N GLN A 326 32.35 1.53 21.68
CA GLN A 326 33.78 1.38 21.38
C GLN A 326 34.38 2.63 20.73
N ALA A 327 33.66 3.28 19.81
CA ALA A 327 34.09 4.52 19.19
C ALA A 327 34.19 5.68 20.19
N GLU A 328 33.25 5.78 21.13
CA GLU A 328 33.30 6.76 22.24
C GLU A 328 34.51 6.52 23.15
N GLU A 329 34.78 5.26 23.51
CA GLU A 329 35.94 4.89 24.32
C GLU A 329 37.27 5.23 23.61
N MET A 330 37.36 4.96 22.31
CA MET A 330 38.51 5.39 21.49
C MET A 330 38.68 6.91 21.50
N GLY A 331 37.59 7.67 21.42
CA GLY A 331 37.62 9.14 21.54
C GLY A 331 38.14 9.63 22.90
N VAL A 332 37.74 8.97 23.99
CA VAL A 332 38.26 9.25 25.35
C VAL A 332 39.76 8.94 25.43
N MET A 333 40.20 7.79 24.89
CA MET A 333 41.62 7.42 24.85
C MET A 333 42.46 8.43 24.06
N VAL A 334 41.98 8.89 22.91
CA VAL A 334 42.63 9.96 22.12
C VAL A 334 42.73 11.26 22.92
N THR A 335 41.67 11.63 23.65
CA THR A 335 41.66 12.83 24.48
C THR A 335 42.68 12.76 25.62
N HIS A 336 42.78 11.61 26.30
CA HIS A 336 43.80 11.36 27.32
C HIS A 336 45.22 11.43 26.73
N LEU A 337 45.45 10.79 25.58
CA LEU A 337 46.74 10.79 24.89
C LEU A 337 47.15 12.22 24.49
N MET A 338 46.25 12.99 23.89
CA MET A 338 46.52 14.38 23.51
C MET A 338 46.77 15.28 24.71
N THR A 339 46.09 15.04 25.84
CA THR A 339 46.32 15.80 27.09
C THR A 339 47.72 15.51 27.66
N LEU A 340 48.16 14.25 27.67
CA LEU A 340 49.50 13.86 28.10
C LEU A 340 50.59 14.44 27.20
N VAL A 341 50.35 14.48 25.89
CA VAL A 341 51.33 14.90 24.88
C VAL A 341 51.47 16.43 24.80
N PHE A 342 50.38 17.18 24.91
CA PHE A 342 50.38 18.64 24.71
C PHE A 342 50.33 19.45 26.00
N GLY A 343 50.02 18.85 27.15
CA GLY A 343 50.03 19.50 28.48
C GLY A 343 48.99 20.62 28.66
N ARG A 344 48.26 20.98 27.61
CA ARG A 344 47.01 21.75 27.68
C ARG A 344 45.87 20.74 27.65
N ARG A 345 44.78 21.02 28.38
CA ARG A 345 43.45 20.52 28.01
C ARG A 345 43.23 20.97 26.56
N HIS A 346 43.67 20.17 25.61
CA HIS A 346 43.21 20.30 24.25
C HIS A 346 41.76 19.90 24.38
N GLN A 347 40.87 20.89 24.44
CA GLN A 347 39.46 20.69 24.20
C GLN A 347 39.38 20.24 22.74
N ILE A 348 39.66 18.96 22.50
CA ILE A 348 39.12 18.29 21.34
C ILE A 348 37.63 18.53 21.56
N LYS A 349 37.02 19.35 20.70
CA LYS A 349 35.55 19.40 20.58
C LYS A 349 35.17 17.95 20.67
N ALA A 350 34.45 17.57 21.72
CA ALA A 350 34.09 16.19 21.93
C ALA A 350 33.72 15.61 20.56
N ILE A 351 33.98 14.34 20.36
CA ILE A 351 33.13 13.61 19.44
C ILE A 351 31.74 13.59 20.13
N THR A 352 31.12 14.76 20.33
CA THR A 352 29.81 15.01 19.76
C THR A 352 29.95 14.43 18.35
N THR A 353 29.59 13.15 18.24
CA THR A 353 28.49 12.79 17.37
C THR A 353 27.75 14.08 17.18
N THR A 354 27.81 14.65 15.98
CA THR A 354 26.73 15.51 15.59
C THR A 354 25.52 14.55 15.74
N ARG A 355 24.95 14.43 16.96
CA ARG A 355 23.58 14.82 17.21
C ARG A 355 23.56 16.07 16.40
N SER A 356 23.16 15.90 15.13
CA SER A 356 22.92 16.98 14.20
C SER A 356 22.36 18.08 15.06
N ASP A 357 22.76 19.34 14.86
CA ASP A 357 21.92 20.41 15.33
C ASP A 357 20.51 20.11 14.80
N ILE A 358 19.73 19.38 15.60
CA ILE A 358 18.34 19.16 15.37
C ILE A 358 17.88 20.51 15.80
N SER A 359 17.72 21.39 14.81
CA SER A 359 16.89 22.56 14.97
C SER A 359 15.46 22.07 15.19
N CYS A 360 15.21 21.45 16.35
CA CYS A 360 13.92 21.45 16.99
C CYS A 360 13.65 22.92 17.20
N TRP A 361 12.92 23.52 16.25
CA TRP A 361 12.39 24.84 16.48
C TRP A 361 11.57 24.82 17.78
N GLU A 362 11.70 25.92 18.52
CA GLU A 362 10.93 26.33 19.69
C GLU A 362 11.28 25.74 21.06
N MET A 363 12.37 26.23 21.65
CA MET A 363 12.47 26.35 23.10
C MET A 363 12.87 27.77 23.52
N LYS A 364 12.15 28.80 23.04
CA LYS A 364 12.35 30.16 23.55
C LYS A 364 11.12 30.91 24.07
N ASN A 365 9.89 30.45 23.87
CA ASN A 365 8.69 31.22 24.29
C ASN A 365 7.60 30.46 25.09
N CYS A 366 7.81 29.21 25.53
CA CYS A 366 6.85 28.55 26.42
C CYS A 366 7.20 28.84 27.91
N PRO A 367 6.33 29.54 28.68
CA PRO A 367 6.57 29.81 30.09
C PRO A 367 6.45 28.51 30.91
N GLY A 368 7.33 28.35 31.91
CA GLY A 368 7.57 27.08 32.58
C GLY A 368 6.38 26.49 33.34
N ASP A 369 5.36 27.31 33.61
CA ASP A 369 4.17 27.06 34.42
C ASP A 369 2.94 26.61 33.61
N ARG A 370 2.93 26.70 32.27
CA ARG A 370 1.82 26.20 31.41
C ARG A 370 2.31 25.47 30.16
N ARG A 371 2.83 24.26 30.37
CA ARG A 371 3.35 23.38 29.30
C ARG A 371 2.27 22.62 28.53
N ASP A 372 1.08 22.53 29.11
CA ASP A 372 -0.14 21.89 28.57
C ASP A 372 -0.75 22.62 27.37
N LEU A 373 -0.35 23.87 27.12
CA LEU A 373 -0.85 24.71 26.03
C LEU A 373 0.11 24.78 24.83
N CYS A 374 1.29 24.15 24.89
CA CYS A 374 2.24 24.15 23.77
C CYS A 374 1.91 22.98 22.83
N PRO A 375 1.86 23.19 21.50
CA PRO A 375 1.39 22.20 20.52
C PRO A 375 2.39 21.05 20.27
N ALA A 376 3.30 20.80 21.23
CA ALA A 376 4.34 19.79 21.11
C ALA A 376 4.51 19.00 22.42
N TYR A 377 4.64 17.67 22.34
CA TYR A 377 4.86 16.78 23.49
C TYR A 377 6.14 15.95 23.35
N PRO A 378 6.74 15.49 24.47
CA PRO A 378 7.98 14.72 24.44
C PRO A 378 7.75 13.34 23.86
N ASP A 379 8.56 12.96 22.89
CA ASP A 379 8.53 11.66 22.24
C ASP A 379 9.39 10.66 23.02
N GLN A 380 8.81 9.52 23.39
CA GLN A 380 9.26 8.59 24.44
C GLN A 380 10.63 7.95 24.13
N GLY A 381 11.72 8.71 24.32
CA GLY A 381 13.09 8.26 24.14
C GLY A 381 13.86 8.98 23.02
N SER A 382 13.25 9.96 22.34
CA SER A 382 13.96 10.81 21.38
C SER A 382 14.31 12.18 21.96
N ALA A 383 15.34 12.79 21.38
CA ALA A 383 15.87 14.11 21.70
C ALA A 383 14.94 15.28 21.29
N CYS A 384 13.80 14.98 20.69
CA CYS A 384 12.98 15.88 19.86
C CYS A 384 11.53 15.90 20.35
N TRP A 385 10.80 16.97 20.00
CA TRP A 385 9.39 17.12 20.33
C TRP A 385 8.52 16.82 19.10
N THR A 386 7.35 16.22 19.32
CA THR A 386 6.37 15.89 18.29
C THR A 386 5.29 16.96 18.24
N VAL A 387 5.03 17.52 17.04
CA VAL A 387 3.97 18.51 16.81
C VAL A 387 2.85 17.86 16.02
N THR A 388 1.67 17.75 16.61
CA THR A 388 0.47 17.20 15.97
C THR A 388 -0.09 18.14 14.90
N GLY A 389 -0.81 17.59 13.92
CA GLY A 389 -1.57 18.39 12.95
C GLY A 389 -0.99 18.51 11.53
N THR A 390 0.12 17.85 11.20
CA THR A 390 0.64 17.81 9.81
C THR A 390 0.62 16.38 9.28
N GLN A 391 -0.06 16.16 8.15
CA GLN A 391 -0.22 14.84 7.53
C GLN A 391 0.50 14.71 6.18
N CYS A 392 1.04 13.52 5.92
CA CYS A 392 1.65 13.06 4.67
C CYS A 392 0.78 11.93 4.12
N GLY A 393 0.07 12.12 3.01
CA GLY A 393 -0.80 11.07 2.45
C GLY A 393 -1.78 10.47 3.46
N GLY A 394 -2.35 11.30 4.34
CA GLY A 394 -3.31 10.90 5.38
C GLY A 394 -2.71 10.35 6.68
N LYS A 395 -1.38 10.26 6.83
CA LYS A 395 -0.71 9.79 8.06
C LYS A 395 -0.01 10.94 8.79
N GLU A 396 -0.12 10.99 10.12
CA GLU A 396 0.56 12.00 10.94
C GLU A 396 2.08 11.89 10.82
N GLN A 397 2.74 13.02 10.61
CA GLN A 397 4.16 13.06 10.26
C GLN A 397 5.13 12.93 11.44
N GLY A 398 4.65 12.86 12.69
CA GLY A 398 5.51 12.65 13.86
C GLY A 398 6.47 13.81 14.17
N SER A 399 7.68 13.48 14.61
CA SER A 399 8.68 14.45 15.11
C SER A 399 9.27 15.31 13.98
N TYR A 400 9.96 16.40 14.31
CA TYR A 400 10.66 17.25 13.32
C TYR A 400 11.62 16.47 12.41
N HIS A 401 12.31 15.46 12.94
CA HIS A 401 13.23 14.61 12.18
C HIS A 401 12.50 13.78 11.12
N ASP A 402 11.31 13.29 11.46
CA ASP A 402 10.44 12.53 10.55
C ASP A 402 9.84 13.45 9.49
N LYS A 403 9.44 14.67 9.87
CA LYS A 403 8.95 15.70 8.93
C LYS A 403 9.99 16.07 7.85
N ILE A 404 11.26 16.27 8.22
CA ILE A 404 12.34 16.52 7.25
C ILE A 404 12.54 15.32 6.31
N THR A 405 12.56 14.12 6.87
CA THR A 405 12.80 12.90 6.07
C THR A 405 11.65 12.66 5.09
N ASN A 406 10.42 12.98 5.49
CA ASN A 406 9.21 12.84 4.68
C ASN A 406 9.01 13.99 3.68
N CYS A 407 9.69 15.14 3.87
CA CYS A 407 9.62 16.30 2.98
C CYS A 407 9.99 15.96 1.52
N SER A 408 10.91 15.01 1.33
CA SER A 408 11.33 14.53 0.00
C SER A 408 10.50 13.36 -0.54
N LYS A 409 9.63 12.77 0.29
CA LYS A 409 8.92 11.52 0.00
C LYS A 409 7.41 11.70 -0.17
N CYS A 410 6.87 12.88 0.16
CA CYS A 410 5.47 13.21 -0.01
C CYS A 410 5.28 14.36 -0.98
N ASN A 411 4.34 14.17 -1.91
CA ASN A 411 3.99 15.18 -2.90
C ASN A 411 2.89 16.15 -2.42
N VAL A 412 2.21 15.87 -1.30
CA VAL A 412 1.07 16.66 -0.77
C VAL A 412 1.13 16.73 0.75
N PHE A 413 0.91 17.93 1.32
CA PHE A 413 0.91 18.21 2.75
C PHE A 413 -0.44 18.83 3.14
N ILE A 414 -1.09 18.30 4.18
CA ILE A 414 -2.41 18.77 4.63
C ILE A 414 -2.32 19.11 6.12
N ALA A 415 -2.92 20.25 6.51
CA ALA A 415 -3.14 20.59 7.91
C ALA A 415 -4.32 19.76 8.43
N ALA A 416 -4.12 18.99 9.49
CA ALA A 416 -5.18 18.17 10.05
C ALA A 416 -6.15 19.07 10.82
N HIS A 417 -7.24 19.45 10.16
CA HIS A 417 -8.49 19.71 10.85
C HIS A 417 -9.64 19.05 10.11
N ASP A 418 -10.27 18.12 10.84
CA ASP A 418 -11.53 17.42 10.66
C ASP A 418 -12.02 17.03 9.25
N SER A 419 -11.96 15.71 9.07
CA SER A 419 -12.96 14.84 8.44
C SER A 419 -13.32 15.09 6.96
N GLY A 420 -12.85 14.15 6.14
CA GLY A 420 -13.59 13.62 4.99
C GLY A 420 -13.61 14.50 3.75
N ASP A 421 -12.64 14.35 2.86
CA ASP A 421 -12.91 13.63 1.61
C ASP A 421 -11.62 13.39 0.82
N SER A 422 -11.62 12.25 0.14
CA SER A 422 -10.55 11.76 -0.73
C SER A 422 -10.43 12.64 -1.97
N LEU A 423 -9.22 12.97 -2.44
CA LEU A 423 -8.97 13.20 -3.88
C LEU A 423 -7.47 13.06 -4.19
N VAL A 424 -7.17 12.03 -4.99
CA VAL A 424 -5.89 11.79 -5.67
C VAL A 424 -5.90 12.60 -6.98
N SER A 425 -4.78 13.23 -7.38
CA SER A 425 -4.44 13.31 -8.81
C SER A 425 -2.95 13.54 -9.09
N GLU A 426 -2.61 13.13 -10.30
CA GLU A 426 -1.35 12.82 -10.98
C GLU A 426 -0.22 13.86 -10.98
N ALA A 427 0.98 13.34 -11.24
CA ALA A 427 2.17 14.11 -11.54
C ALA A 427 2.23 14.52 -13.02
N THR A 428 2.56 15.80 -13.28
CA THR A 428 3.20 16.21 -14.54
C THR A 428 4.32 17.22 -14.28
N THR A 429 5.54 16.77 -14.62
CA THR A 429 6.74 17.48 -15.11
C THR A 429 7.06 18.93 -14.71
N ALA A 430 8.29 19.06 -14.22
CA ALA A 430 9.23 20.18 -14.38
C ALA A 430 9.01 21.44 -13.52
N ALA A 431 9.56 21.40 -12.31
CA ALA A 431 10.65 22.28 -11.84
C ALA A 431 10.69 22.27 -10.30
N ILE A 432 11.37 21.28 -9.73
CA ILE A 432 11.80 21.37 -8.34
C ILE A 432 12.90 22.42 -8.27
N ARG A 433 12.59 23.60 -7.74
CA ARG A 433 13.53 24.50 -7.06
C ARG A 433 12.84 25.13 -5.86
N CYS A 434 12.77 24.37 -4.77
CA CYS A 434 12.71 24.95 -3.44
C CYS A 434 14.11 25.42 -3.07
N TRP A 435 14.36 26.72 -3.16
CA TRP A 435 15.05 27.51 -2.14
C TRP A 435 15.40 28.89 -2.71
N GLU A 436 14.88 29.90 -2.02
CA GLU A 436 15.08 31.35 -2.22
C GLU A 436 14.41 31.94 -3.47
N ILE A 437 13.73 33.07 -3.28
CA ILE A 437 13.96 34.29 -4.09
C ILE A 437 13.36 35.49 -3.33
N LYS A 438 14.27 36.20 -2.67
CA LYS A 438 14.12 37.64 -2.40
C LYS A 438 13.97 38.36 -3.75
N ASN A 439 12.83 39.04 -3.99
CA ASN A 439 12.57 40.17 -4.93
C ASN A 439 11.15 40.15 -5.61
N CYS A 440 10.03 40.31 -4.87
CA CYS A 440 8.77 40.81 -5.48
C CYS A 440 8.83 42.36 -5.62
N PRO A 441 8.50 42.97 -6.79
CA PRO A 441 8.61 44.41 -7.06
C PRO A 441 7.44 45.25 -6.52
N SER A 442 7.70 46.53 -6.22
CA SER A 442 6.72 47.51 -5.72
C SER A 442 5.62 47.80 -6.75
N GLY A 443 4.38 47.36 -6.52
CA GLY A 443 3.19 47.91 -7.19
C GLY A 443 2.26 46.94 -7.92
N ARG A 444 2.61 45.65 -8.08
CA ARG A 444 1.72 44.60 -8.65
C ARG A 444 1.60 43.42 -7.70
N ARG A 445 0.91 43.67 -6.58
CA ARG A 445 0.82 42.81 -5.37
C ARG A 445 -0.36 41.85 -5.40
N ASP A 446 -1.13 41.96 -6.45
CA ASP A 446 -2.19 41.09 -6.87
C ASP A 446 -1.69 39.83 -7.60
N LEU A 447 -0.36 39.56 -7.59
CA LEU A 447 0.27 38.30 -8.06
C LEU A 447 1.23 37.58 -7.03
N CYS A 448 1.39 38.02 -5.75
CA CYS A 448 2.25 37.36 -4.70
C CYS A 448 1.61 37.22 -3.26
N PRO A 449 0.98 36.09 -2.85
CA PRO A 449 1.36 35.25 -1.66
C PRO A 449 2.16 33.95 -1.89
N ALA A 450 2.38 33.38 -3.05
CA ALA A 450 1.53 33.42 -4.23
C ALA A 450 0.77 32.09 -4.30
N TYR A 451 -0.53 32.05 -4.59
CA TYR A 451 -1.15 33.01 -5.48
C TYR A 451 -2.16 33.90 -4.79
N PRO A 452 -2.17 35.17 -5.13
CA PRO A 452 -3.24 36.05 -4.68
C PRO A 452 -4.53 35.66 -5.38
N GLU A 453 -5.62 35.94 -4.69
CA GLU A 453 -6.66 36.75 -5.31
C GLU A 453 -6.63 38.16 -4.70
N GLN A 454 -5.96 39.02 -5.48
CA GLN A 454 -5.70 40.46 -5.58
C GLN A 454 -5.95 41.46 -4.44
N GLY A 455 -6.34 41.07 -3.24
CA GLY A 455 -7.13 41.98 -2.43
C GLY A 455 -6.85 41.80 -0.96
N ASN A 456 -5.95 42.62 -0.44
CA ASN A 456 -5.90 42.91 1.00
C ASN A 456 -7.06 43.84 1.37
N THR A 457 -8.29 43.34 1.37
CA THR A 457 -9.40 43.95 2.12
C THR A 457 -10.23 42.85 2.78
N CYS A 458 -10.37 42.95 4.10
CA CYS A 458 -11.06 41.98 4.95
C CYS A 458 -12.55 41.84 4.56
N TRP A 459 -13.09 40.63 4.66
CA TRP A 459 -14.52 40.34 4.46
C TRP A 459 -15.24 40.19 5.82
N ILE A 460 -16.47 40.68 5.91
CA ILE A 460 -17.35 40.56 7.09
C ILE A 460 -18.50 39.61 6.74
N VAL A 461 -18.82 38.66 7.62
CA VAL A 461 -20.01 37.81 7.53
C VAL A 461 -21.00 38.24 8.63
N THR A 462 -22.03 38.99 8.25
CA THR A 462 -23.08 39.50 9.16
C THR A 462 -24.16 38.44 9.42
N GLY A 463 -24.82 38.51 10.60
CA GLY A 463 -26.00 37.68 10.92
C GLY A 463 -26.01 36.94 12.27
N THR A 464 -24.93 37.00 13.05
CA THR A 464 -24.84 36.34 14.37
C THR A 464 -24.77 37.37 15.50
N GLN A 465 -25.67 37.28 16.49
CA GLN A 465 -25.71 38.16 17.65
C GLN A 465 -25.28 37.45 18.94
N CYS A 466 -24.70 38.22 19.86
CA CYS A 466 -24.38 37.81 21.23
C CYS A 466 -24.81 38.93 22.18
N GLY A 467 -25.75 38.63 23.09
CA GLY A 467 -26.30 39.62 24.03
C GLY A 467 -27.04 40.80 23.37
N GLY A 468 -27.59 40.62 22.16
CA GLY A 468 -28.30 41.66 21.41
C GLY A 468 -27.42 42.61 20.59
N ARG A 469 -26.12 42.32 20.42
CA ARG A 469 -25.20 43.08 19.56
C ARG A 469 -24.64 42.20 18.44
N GLU A 470 -24.50 42.76 17.24
CA GLU A 470 -23.93 42.07 16.08
C GLU A 470 -22.43 41.79 16.26
N GLN A 471 -22.03 40.57 15.92
CA GLN A 471 -20.63 40.17 15.99
C GLN A 471 -19.97 40.32 14.63
N GLY A 472 -19.06 41.29 14.52
CA GLY A 472 -18.29 41.64 13.33
C GLY A 472 -17.32 40.55 12.83
N SER A 473 -16.03 40.88 12.70
CA SER A 473 -15.06 40.05 11.98
C SER A 473 -14.77 38.69 12.65
N TYR A 474 -14.21 37.73 11.89
CA TYR A 474 -13.87 36.38 12.39
C TYR A 474 -13.01 36.40 13.66
N HIS A 475 -12.06 37.34 13.74
CA HIS A 475 -11.17 37.45 14.89
C HIS A 475 -11.91 37.94 16.16
N GLU A 476 -12.92 38.79 16.01
CA GLU A 476 -13.78 39.26 17.11
C GLU A 476 -14.79 38.19 17.55
N LYS A 477 -15.28 37.36 16.63
CA LYS A 477 -16.13 36.19 16.96
C LYS A 477 -15.37 35.21 17.85
N ILE A 478 -14.11 34.93 17.56
CA ILE A 478 -13.25 34.07 18.40
C ILE A 478 -13.00 34.69 19.78
N ALA A 479 -12.75 36.00 19.85
CA ALA A 479 -12.53 36.70 21.12
C ALA A 479 -13.79 36.73 22.01
N ASN A 480 -14.97 36.87 21.41
CA ASN A 480 -16.24 36.87 22.13
C ASN A 480 -16.78 35.45 22.44
N CYS A 481 -16.21 34.42 21.80
CA CYS A 481 -16.61 33.02 22.00
C CYS A 481 -16.52 32.58 23.46
N ARG A 482 -15.63 33.22 24.24
CA ARG A 482 -15.39 32.95 25.65
C ARG A 482 -16.25 33.77 26.62
N LYS A 483 -17.05 34.73 26.13
CA LYS A 483 -17.81 35.68 26.97
C LYS A 483 -19.33 35.59 26.82
N CYS A 484 -19.85 34.72 25.95
CA CYS A 484 -21.29 34.59 25.69
C CYS A 484 -21.80 33.19 26.05
N ASN A 485 -22.77 33.11 26.95
CA ASN A 485 -23.34 31.83 27.39
C ASN A 485 -24.44 31.29 26.45
N VAL A 486 -24.97 32.08 25.50
CA VAL A 486 -25.97 31.62 24.52
C VAL A 486 -25.82 32.40 23.21
N TYR A 487 -25.88 31.70 22.07
CA TYR A 487 -25.91 32.27 20.71
C TYR A 487 -27.31 32.16 20.12
N GLN A 488 -27.77 33.20 19.43
CA GLN A 488 -29.06 33.19 18.73
C GLN A 488 -28.84 33.63 17.28
N MET A 489 -29.52 32.96 16.34
CA MET A 489 -29.71 33.49 14.99
C MET A 489 -30.67 34.68 15.09
N ALA A 490 -30.35 35.79 14.42
CA ALA A 490 -31.22 36.96 14.39
C ALA A 490 -32.47 36.66 13.55
N HIS A 491 -33.48 36.01 14.14
CA HIS A 491 -34.82 35.95 13.56
C HIS A 491 -35.74 36.92 14.29
N GLY A 492 -35.85 38.12 13.73
CA GLY A 492 -36.95 39.04 13.98
C GLY A 492 -37.79 39.16 12.70
N ASN A 493 -38.87 38.37 12.63
CA ASN A 493 -40.06 38.48 11.80
C ASN A 493 -39.91 38.92 10.31
N GLY A 494 -39.85 37.94 9.39
CA GLY A 494 -40.33 38.07 8.01
C GLY A 494 -39.33 37.71 6.90
N ALA A 495 -39.55 36.52 6.29
CA ALA A 495 -39.00 35.98 5.02
C ALA A 495 -37.46 35.86 4.85
N PRO A 496 -36.96 34.81 4.14
CA PRO A 496 -35.52 34.63 3.91
C PRO A 496 -35.02 35.62 2.85
N ALA A 497 -34.02 36.44 3.19
CA ALA A 497 -33.28 37.29 2.25
C ALA A 497 -31.84 36.78 2.08
N PRO A 498 -31.23 36.89 0.88
CA PRO A 498 -29.90 36.36 0.60
C PRO A 498 -28.79 37.22 1.23
N LEU A 499 -27.69 36.56 1.61
CA LEU A 499 -26.46 37.17 2.13
C LEU A 499 -25.94 38.26 1.18
N GLN A 500 -25.86 39.51 1.65
CA GLN A 500 -25.17 40.57 0.93
C GLN A 500 -23.75 40.76 1.44
N ILE A 501 -22.81 40.72 0.50
CA ILE A 501 -21.40 41.03 0.71
C ILE A 501 -21.18 42.46 0.23
N SER A 502 -20.69 43.35 1.09
CA SER A 502 -20.38 44.73 0.74
C SER A 502 -18.95 45.11 1.17
N MET A 503 -18.28 45.83 0.29
CA MET A 503 -16.89 46.28 0.43
C MET A 503 -16.87 47.58 1.25
N ILE A 504 -16.05 47.66 2.30
CA ILE A 504 -15.84 48.90 3.05
C ILE A 504 -14.58 49.57 2.47
N SER A 505 -14.75 50.81 1.99
CA SER A 505 -13.75 51.60 1.25
C SER A 505 -12.44 51.85 1.99
#